data_AF-X0ZVF6-F1
#
_entry.id   AF-X0ZVF6-F1
#
_cell.length_a   1.000
_cell.length_b   1.000
_cell.length_c   1.000
_cell.angle_alpha   90.00
_cell.angle_beta   90.00
_cell.angle_gamma   90.00
#
_symmetry.space_group_name_H-M   'P 1'
#
loop_
_entity.id
_entity.type
_entity.pdbx_description
1 polymer ?
#
loop_
_entity_poly.entity_id
_entity_poly.type
_entity_poly.pdbx_seq_one_letter_code
_entity_poly.pdbx_strand_id
1 'polypeptide(L)' 'MEKKAVSIGNPVVIGGLTLIPIAKVSVNCAPTKAGISFFGAKQPLAVVVVSASAKKALRIT' A
#
# COMPACT_ATOMS: atom_id res chain seq x y z
N MET A 1 15.94 9.31 10.28
CA MET A 1 16.15 8.47 9.08
C MET A 1 14.79 8.04 8.54
N GLU A 2 14.52 8.33 7.26
CA GLU A 2 13.27 7.95 6.59
C GLU A 2 13.47 6.62 5.85
N LYS A 3 12.57 5.65 6.06
CA LYS A 3 12.50 4.41 5.28
C LYS A 3 11.20 4.42 4.47
N LYS A 4 11.31 4.22 3.15
CA LYS A 4 10.17 4.11 2.23
C LYS A 4 10.05 2.67 1.75
N ALA A 5 8.84 2.10 1.83
CA ALA A 5 8.52 0.78 1.32
C ALA A 5 7.22 0.82 0.51
N VAL A 6 7.07 -0.10 -0.44
CA VAL A 6 5.80 -0.35 -1.12
C VAL A 6 5.19 -1.60 -0.50
N SER A 7 3.94 -1.51 -0.08
CA SER A 7 3.17 -2.61 0.52
C SER A 7 2.02 -2.98 -0.40
N ILE A 8 1.92 -4.27 -0.70
CA ILE A 8 0.75 -4.85 -1.33
C ILE A 8 -0.23 -5.17 -0.20
N GLY A 9 -1.42 -4.55 -0.25
CA GLY A 9 -2.48 -4.84 0.70
C GLY A 9 -3.23 -6.12 0.36
N ASN A 10 -4.03 -6.60 1.31
CA ASN A 10 -4.79 -7.83 1.14
C ASN A 10 -5.75 -7.71 -0.05
N PRO A 11 -5.77 -8.69 -0.96
CA PRO A 11 -6.74 -8.73 -2.04
C PRO A 11 -8.16 -8.75 -1.51
N VAL A 12 -9.06 -8.00 -2.15
CA VAL A 12 -10.49 -7.94 -1.83
C VAL A 12 -11.29 -8.34 -3.07
N VAL A 13 -12.23 -9.28 -2.92
CA VAL A 13 -13.09 -9.72 -4.03
C VAL A 13 -14.42 -8.97 -3.96
N ILE A 14 -14.79 -8.26 -5.03
CA ILE A 14 -16.06 -7.52 -5.16
C ILE A 14 -16.65 -7.81 -6.55
N GLY A 15 -17.86 -8.36 -6.60
CA GLY A 15 -18.59 -8.55 -7.88
C GLY A 15 -17.84 -9.37 -8.94
N GLY A 16 -17.05 -10.38 -8.53
CA GLY A 16 -16.23 -11.19 -9.44
C GLY A 16 -14.92 -10.54 -9.89
N LEU A 17 -14.58 -9.37 -9.34
CA LEU A 17 -13.30 -8.69 -9.52
C LEU A 17 -12.45 -8.84 -8.26
N THR A 18 -11.15 -9.05 -8.43
CA THR A 18 -10.18 -9.03 -7.33
C THR A 18 -9.43 -7.70 -7.36
N LEU A 19 -9.59 -6.90 -6.31
CA LEU A 19 -8.90 -5.65 -6.09
C LEU A 19 -7.66 -5.88 -5.23
N ILE A 20 -6.49 -5.50 -5.73
CA ILE A 20 -5.22 -5.58 -5.01
C ILE A 20 -4.73 -4.15 -4.78
N PRO A 21 -4.91 -3.60 -3.56
CA PRO A 21 -4.47 -2.24 -3.25
C PRO A 21 -2.95 -2.19 -3.08
N ILE A 22 -2.32 -1.19 -3.67
CA ILE A 22 -0.89 -0.89 -3.53
C ILE A 22 -0.78 0.38 -2.71
N ALA A 23 -0.05 0.33 -1.60
CA ALA A 23 0.17 1.47 -0.72
C ALA A 23 1.67 1.76 -0.56
N LYS A 24 2.01 3.04 -0.50
CA LYS A 24 3.31 3.50 -0.02
C LYS A 24 3.27 3.53 1.50
N VAL A 25 4.30 3.00 2.13
CA VAL A 25 4.53 3.14 3.58
C VAL A 25 5.80 3.94 3.76
N SER A 26 5.72 5.05 4.49
CA SER A 26 6.89 5.77 4.98
C SER A 26 6.98 5.60 6.49
N VAL A 27 8.19 5.36 6.98
CA VAL A 27 8.50 5.30 8.41
C VAL A 27 9.62 6.28 8.69
N ASN A 28 9.35 7.24 9.55
CA ASN A 28 10.31 8.21 10.04
C ASN A 28 10.73 7.83 11.46
N CYS A 29 12.04 7.73 11.64
CA CYS A 29 12.65 7.55 12.94
C CYS A 29 13.45 8.81 13.30
N ALA A 30 13.11 9.44 14.43
CA ALA A 30 13.77 10.65 14.91
C ALA A 30 14.28 10.45 16.35
N PRO A 31 15.58 10.74 16.61
CA PRO A 31 16.09 10.78 17.97
C PRO A 31 15.48 11.97 18.72
N THR A 32 15.13 11.74 19.97
CA THR A 32 14.57 12.73 20.90
C THR A 32 15.41 12.75 22.18
N LYS A 33 15.31 13.81 22.98
CA LYS A 33 16.04 13.91 24.26
C LYS A 33 15.74 12.75 25.23
N ALA A 34 14.58 12.09 25.09
CA ALA A 34 14.13 11.01 25.95
C ALA A 34 14.27 9.61 25.31
N GLY A 35 14.79 9.48 24.09
CA GLY A 35 14.89 8.20 23.39
C GLY A 35 14.62 8.31 21.88
N ILE A 36 14.04 7.28 21.28
CA ILE A 36 13.79 7.20 19.83
C ILE A 36 12.28 7.22 19.56
N SER A 37 11.84 8.10 18.66
CA SER A 37 10.44 8.19 18.22
C SER A 37 10.27 7.63 16.81
N PHE A 38 9.17 6.89 16.59
CA PHE A 38 8.83 6.30 15.30
C PHE A 38 7.43 6.77 14.88
N PHE A 39 7.32 7.32 13.67
CA PHE A 39 6.05 7.74 13.08
C PHE A 39 5.95 7.19 11.66
N GLY A 40 4.79 6.66 11.29
CA GLY A 40 4.57 6.09 9.97
C GLY A 40 3.32 6.64 9.29
N ALA A 41 3.38 6.77 7.96
CA ALA A 41 2.23 7.10 7.14
C ALA A 41 2.03 6.01 6.08
N LYS A 42 0.77 5.68 5.80
CA LYS A 42 0.38 4.75 4.74
C LYS A 42 -0.49 5.50 3.73
N GLN A 43 -0.01 5.63 2.50
CA GLN A 43 -0.68 6.37 1.44
C GLN A 43 -1.06 5.41 0.30
N PRO A 44 -2.31 5.41 -0.19
CA PRO A 44 -2.68 4.63 -1.37
C PRO A 44 -1.93 5.15 -2.60
N LEU A 45 -1.39 4.25 -3.43
CA LEU A 45 -0.67 4.57 -4.67
C LEU A 45 -1.41 4.13 -5.92
N ALA A 46 -2.04 2.95 -5.86
CA ALA A 46 -2.77 2.38 -6.98
C ALA A 46 -3.67 1.24 -6.49
N VAL A 47 -4.64 0.86 -7.31
CA VAL A 47 -5.39 -0.39 -7.17
C VAL A 47 -5.22 -1.19 -8.45
N VAL A 48 -4.82 -2.46 -8.31
CA VAL A 48 -4.81 -3.40 -9.44
C VAL A 48 -6.14 -4.16 -9.41
N VAL A 49 -6.90 -4.06 -10.49
CA VAL A 49 -8.16 -4.77 -10.67
C VAL A 49 -7.90 -5.97 -11.55
N VAL A 50 -8.19 -7.18 -11.04
CA VAL A 50 -8.10 -8.43 -11.79
C VAL A 50 -9.51 -8.94 -12.05
N SER A 51 -9.83 -9.19 -13.32
CA SER A 51 -11.08 -9.83 -13.73
C SER A 51 -10.80 -11.24 -14.23
N ALA A 52 -11.42 -12.24 -13.59
CA ALA A 52 -11.37 -13.63 -14.05
C ALA A 52 -12.04 -13.79 -15.43
N SER A 53 -13.10 -13.01 -15.71
CA SER A 53 -13.83 -13.02 -16.97
C SER A 53 -12.98 -12.49 -18.15
N ALA A 54 -12.24 -11.40 -17.93
CA ALA A 54 -11.47 -10.77 -19.00
C ALA A 54 -10.00 -11.22 -19.10
N LYS A 55 -9.50 -12.06 -18.18
CA LYS A 55 -8.06 -12.38 -18.01
C LYS A 55 -7.17 -11.12 -18.10
N LYS A 56 -7.61 -10.02 -17.50
CA LYS A 56 -6.94 -8.72 -17.60
C LYS A 56 -6.71 -8.13 -16.21
N ALA A 57 -5.56 -7.48 -16.06
CA ALA A 57 -5.22 -6.66 -14.91
C ALA A 57 -5.19 -5.19 -15.34
N LEU A 58 -5.87 -4.32 -14.59
CA LEU A 58 -5.94 -2.88 -14.86
C LEU A 58 -5.40 -2.13 -13.65
N ARG A 59 -4.50 -1.15 -13.88
CA ARG A 59 -3.97 -0.28 -12.83
C ARG A 59 -4.76 1.03 -12.83
N ILE A 60 -5.39 1.32 -11.69
CA ILE A 60 -6.03 2.61 -11.43
C ILE A 60 -5.11 3.38 -10.49
N THR A 61 -4.64 4.55 -10.92
CA THR A 61 -3.83 5.51 -10.13
C THR A 61 -4.69 6.63 -9.61
#